data_AF-A0A1V2QKH3-F1
#
_entry.id   AF-A0A1V2QKH3-F1
#
_cell.length_a   1.000
_cell.length_b   1.000
_cell.length_c   1.000
_cell.angle_alpha   90.00
_cell.angle_beta   90.00
_cell.angle_gamma   90.00
#
_symmetry.space_group_name_H-M   'P 1'
#
loop_
_entity.id
_entity.type
_entity.pdbx_description
1 polymer ?
#
loop_
_entity_poly.entity_id
_entity_poly.type
_entity_poly.pdbx_seq_one_letter_code
_entity_poly.pdbx_strand_id
1 'polypeptide(L)'
;MITGVDTVLLTAGRAGPAIGRFLEQWGRVWPDMRISAGDPAQTPFVTWQDARSDIPETCGEVLVAKDERMLSDWDDHGYEIPGSAVGPFALLYQPCQAPRFEALVQHDPYARGLPFDPYPVIVVATDLSLITIVTPDGDSEFSQSVINGVIAALVQQEGQPAP
;
A
#
# COMPACT_ATOMS: atom_id res chain seq x y z
N MET A 1 21.99 0.73 -2.43
CA MET A 1 20.75 1.49 -2.67
C MET A 1 19.67 0.44 -2.75
N ILE A 2 18.79 0.37 -1.76
CA ILE A 2 17.69 -0.59 -1.75
C ILE A 2 16.61 0.02 -2.66
N THR A 3 16.57 -0.40 -3.93
CA THR A 3 15.64 0.15 -4.93
C THR A 3 14.42 -0.76 -5.02
N GLY A 4 13.24 -0.21 -4.78
CA GLY A 4 11.96 -0.83 -5.13
C GLY A 4 11.25 0.01 -6.19
N VAL A 5 10.10 -0.47 -6.65
CA VAL A 5 9.22 0.24 -7.58
C VAL A 5 8.04 0.85 -6.82
N ASP A 6 7.87 2.15 -6.99
CA ASP A 6 6.81 2.93 -6.36
C ASP A 6 5.52 2.87 -7.18
N THR A 7 4.42 2.52 -6.52
CA THR A 7 3.06 2.72 -7.03
C THR A 7 2.34 3.70 -6.11
N VAL A 8 1.85 4.81 -6.67
CA VAL A 8 1.17 5.85 -5.89
C VAL A 8 -0.34 5.77 -6.10
N LEU A 9 -1.08 5.65 -5.00
CA LEU A 9 -2.53 5.73 -4.96
C LEU A 9 -2.98 7.04 -4.32
N LEU A 10 -4.12 7.53 -4.79
CA LEU A 10 -4.86 8.64 -4.20
C LEU A 10 -6.22 8.13 -3.75
N THR A 11 -6.55 8.35 -2.49
CA THR A 11 -7.82 7.93 -1.90
C THR A 11 -8.46 9.07 -1.12
N ALA A 12 -9.78 9.07 -1.02
CA ALA A 12 -10.49 9.90 -0.05
C ALA A 12 -10.36 9.32 1.36
N GLY A 13 -10.36 10.19 2.36
CA GLY A 13 -10.32 9.86 3.78
C GLY A 13 -8.95 9.42 4.29
N ARG A 14 -8.96 8.91 5.53
CA ARG A 14 -7.76 8.41 6.23
C ARG A 14 -7.36 7.03 5.71
N ALA A 15 -6.09 6.88 5.34
CA ALA A 15 -5.57 5.61 4.81
C ALA A 15 -5.35 4.53 5.88
N GLY A 16 -4.97 4.90 7.11
CA GLY A 16 -4.53 3.97 8.15
C GLY A 16 -5.50 2.80 8.43
N PRO A 17 -6.81 3.04 8.61
CA PRO A 17 -7.77 1.94 8.81
C PRO A 17 -7.81 0.93 7.65
N ALA A 18 -7.66 1.40 6.40
CA ALA A 18 -7.59 0.53 5.23
C ALA A 18 -6.28 -0.26 5.20
N ILE A 19 -5.15 0.38 5.51
CA ILE A 19 -3.85 -0.28 5.65
C ILE A 19 -3.92 -1.38 6.70
N GLY A 20 -4.51 -1.11 7.87
CA GLY A 20 -4.69 -2.13 8.92
C GLY A 20 -5.55 -3.32 8.47
N ARG A 21 -6.64 -3.08 7.71
CA ARG A 21 -7.45 -4.16 7.12
C ARG A 21 -6.69 -5.00 6.10
N PHE A 22 -5.90 -4.34 5.25
CA PHE A 22 -5.03 -5.02 4.30
C PHE A 22 -4.04 -5.93 5.02
N LEU A 23 -3.32 -5.42 6.03
CA LEU A 23 -2.33 -6.18 6.81
C LEU A 23 -2.96 -7.35 7.57
N GLU A 24 -4.17 -7.18 8.10
CA GLU A 24 -4.93 -8.27 8.74
C GLU A 24 -5.25 -9.41 7.76
N GLN A 25 -5.60 -9.09 6.51
CA GLN A 25 -5.83 -10.09 5.47
C GLN A 25 -4.51 -10.71 5.01
N TRP A 26 -3.47 -9.89 4.85
CA TRP A 26 -2.16 -10.33 4.40
C TRP A 26 -1.48 -11.26 5.41
N GLY A 27 -1.63 -11.01 6.71
CA GLY A 27 -1.11 -11.88 7.77
C GLY A 27 -1.72 -13.28 7.78
N ARG A 28 -2.85 -13.52 7.09
CA ARG A 28 -3.37 -14.87 6.86
C ARG A 28 -2.61 -15.62 5.77
N VAL A 29 -2.05 -14.88 4.81
CA VAL A 29 -1.20 -15.41 3.74
C VAL A 29 0.23 -15.60 4.25
N TRP A 30 0.71 -14.67 5.07
CA TRP A 30 2.03 -14.69 5.73
C TRP A 30 1.88 -14.79 7.25
N PRO A 31 1.75 -16.00 7.83
CA PRO A 31 1.53 -16.17 9.27
C PRO A 31 2.68 -15.67 10.15
N ASP A 32 3.91 -15.73 9.64
CA ASP A 32 5.14 -15.31 10.33
C ASP A 32 5.56 -13.87 9.96
N MET A 33 4.62 -13.09 9.38
CA MET A 33 4.87 -11.75 8.88
C MET A 33 5.46 -10.83 9.95
N ARG A 34 6.53 -10.14 9.55
CA ARG A 34 7.25 -9.15 10.35
C ARG A 34 6.91 -7.76 9.85
N ILE A 35 6.49 -6.91 10.79
CA ILE A 35 6.07 -5.53 10.51
C ILE A 35 6.88 -4.58 11.37
N SER A 36 7.38 -3.51 10.76
CA SER A 36 7.76 -2.30 11.47
C SER A 36 6.77 -1.21 11.08
N ALA A 37 6.11 -0.61 12.06
CA ALA A 37 5.20 0.52 11.89
C ALA A 37 5.49 1.57 12.95
N GLY A 38 5.57 2.84 12.58
CA GLY A 38 5.88 3.93 13.50
C GLY A 38 7.05 4.79 13.02
N ASP A 39 7.84 5.34 13.97
CA ASP A 39 9.01 6.14 13.63
C ASP A 39 10.11 5.24 13.02
N PRO A 40 10.47 5.43 11.73
CA PRO A 40 11.44 4.60 11.03
C PRO A 40 12.85 4.66 11.64
N ALA A 41 13.13 5.61 12.54
CA ALA A 41 14.40 5.66 13.25
C ALA A 41 14.54 4.62 14.37
N GLN A 42 13.44 4.04 14.88
CA GLN A 42 13.47 3.35 16.19
C GLN A 42 12.57 2.12 16.37
N THR A 43 11.65 1.79 15.46
CA THR A 43 10.74 0.66 15.72
C THR A 43 11.30 -0.67 15.23
N PRO A 44 11.52 -1.67 16.12
CA PRO A 44 11.93 -3.00 15.69
C PRO A 44 10.82 -3.68 14.87
N PHE A 45 11.20 -4.61 14.00
CA PHE A 45 10.22 -5.50 13.37
C PHE A 45 9.61 -6.43 14.42
N VAL A 46 8.28 -6.44 14.50
CA VAL A 46 7.49 -7.28 15.42
C VAL A 46 6.45 -8.08 14.64
N THR A 47 5.70 -8.94 15.33
CA THR A 47 4.60 -9.66 14.68
C THR A 47 3.44 -8.72 14.34
N TRP A 48 2.58 -9.10 13.40
CA TRP A 48 1.37 -8.31 13.12
C TRP A 48 0.49 -8.12 14.36
N GLN A 49 0.35 -9.14 15.20
CA GLN A 49 -0.47 -9.06 16.41
C GLN A 49 0.03 -7.95 17.35
N ASP A 50 1.34 -7.77 17.44
CA ASP A 50 1.97 -6.76 18.28
C ASP A 50 1.92 -5.36 17.63
N ALA A 51 2.11 -5.25 16.31
CA ALA A 51 2.10 -3.97 15.58
C ALA A 51 0.70 -3.40 15.33
N ARG A 52 -0.37 -4.21 15.48
CA ARG A 52 -1.72 -3.86 15.03
C ARG A 52 -2.27 -2.56 15.65
N SER A 53 -2.00 -2.31 16.92
CA SER A 53 -2.44 -1.09 17.61
C SER A 53 -1.66 0.16 17.21
N ASP A 54 -0.52 -0.03 16.55
CA ASP A 54 0.48 1.01 16.34
C ASP A 54 0.42 1.59 14.93
N ILE A 55 -0.46 1.06 14.07
CA ILE A 55 -0.71 1.59 12.72
C ILE A 55 -1.31 3.00 12.83
N PRO A 56 -0.58 4.06 12.39
CA PRO A 56 -1.10 5.41 12.47
C PRO A 56 -2.33 5.61 11.58
N GLU A 57 -3.31 6.40 12.03
CA GLU A 57 -4.53 6.60 11.22
C GLU A 57 -4.29 7.44 9.95
N THR A 58 -3.43 8.46 10.03
CA THR A 58 -3.36 9.54 9.03
C THR A 58 -2.05 9.58 8.25
N CYS A 59 -0.93 9.32 8.92
CA CYS A 59 0.39 9.39 8.33
C CYS A 59 1.28 8.32 8.94
N GLY A 60 1.90 7.47 8.12
CA GLY A 60 2.74 6.40 8.60
C GLY A 60 3.58 5.76 7.51
N GLU A 61 4.65 5.11 7.94
CA GLU A 61 5.46 4.20 7.14
C GLU A 61 5.35 2.82 7.77
N VAL A 62 5.03 1.83 6.95
CA VAL A 62 4.90 0.43 7.35
C VAL A 62 5.79 -0.41 6.45
N LEU A 63 6.77 -1.08 7.04
CA LEU A 63 7.66 -2.01 6.38
C LEU A 63 7.19 -3.43 6.67
N VAL A 64 7.10 -4.27 5.64
CA VAL A 64 6.56 -5.61 5.75
C VAL A 64 7.51 -6.63 5.11
N ALA A 65 7.90 -7.62 5.92
CA ALA A 65 8.61 -8.80 5.47
C ALA A 65 7.80 -10.06 5.79
N LYS A 66 7.94 -11.09 4.97
CA LYS A 66 7.23 -12.36 5.14
C LYS A 66 7.60 -13.09 6.43
N ASP A 67 8.86 -13.05 6.80
CA ASP A 67 9.44 -13.74 7.95
C ASP A 67 10.82 -13.13 8.29
N GLU A 68 11.46 -13.63 9.35
CA GLU A 68 12.80 -13.19 9.79
C GLU A 68 13.89 -13.42 8.74
N ARG A 69 13.76 -14.47 7.92
CA ARG A 69 14.75 -14.74 6.87
C ARG A 69 14.65 -13.68 5.79
N MET A 70 13.44 -13.36 5.33
CA MET A 70 13.23 -12.29 4.38
C MET A 70 13.74 -10.95 4.91
N LEU A 71 13.58 -10.68 6.21
CA LEU A 71 14.12 -9.47 6.83
C LEU A 71 15.66 -9.42 6.75
N SER A 72 16.33 -10.52 7.09
CA SER A 72 17.79 -10.62 6.94
C SER A 72 18.23 -10.45 5.49
N ASP A 73 17.52 -11.08 4.55
CA ASP A 73 17.83 -10.98 3.12
C ASP A 73 17.54 -9.56 2.58
N TRP A 74 16.59 -8.83 3.19
CA TRP A 74 16.24 -7.45 2.81
C TRP A 74 17.40 -6.48 3.10
N ASP A 75 18.06 -6.61 4.24
CA ASP A 75 19.22 -5.76 4.59
C ASP A 75 20.36 -5.91 3.57
N ASP A 76 20.56 -7.11 3.04
CA ASP A 76 21.63 -7.43 2.10
C ASP A 76 21.27 -7.15 0.63
N HIS A 77 20.01 -7.37 0.25
CA HIS A 77 19.58 -7.40 -1.16
C HIS A 77 18.55 -6.33 -1.52
N GLY A 78 17.96 -5.64 -0.55
CA GLY A 78 16.88 -4.72 -0.81
C GLY A 78 15.56 -5.44 -1.16
N TYR A 79 14.73 -4.80 -1.99
CA TYR A 79 13.42 -5.36 -2.33
C TYR A 79 13.50 -6.58 -3.25
N GLU A 80 14.53 -6.68 -4.10
CA GLU A 80 14.73 -7.82 -5.01
C GLU A 80 15.59 -8.92 -4.36
N ILE A 81 14.95 -9.89 -3.71
CA ILE A 81 15.66 -11.02 -3.07
C ILE A 81 16.04 -12.09 -4.10
N PRO A 82 17.34 -12.42 -4.27
CA PRO A 82 17.77 -13.41 -5.26
C PRO A 82 17.12 -14.78 -5.08
N GLY A 83 16.53 -15.30 -6.16
CA GLY A 83 15.91 -16.62 -6.17
C GLY A 83 14.57 -16.71 -5.44
N SER A 84 14.00 -15.58 -5.01
CA SER A 84 12.66 -15.51 -4.45
C SER A 84 11.66 -14.97 -5.47
N ALA A 85 10.45 -15.53 -5.50
CA ALA A 85 9.33 -15.00 -6.29
C ALA A 85 8.55 -13.89 -5.56
N VAL A 86 8.90 -13.63 -4.31
CA VAL A 86 8.31 -12.59 -3.46
C VAL A 86 9.41 -11.79 -2.78
N GLY A 87 9.13 -10.55 -2.42
CA GLY A 87 10.05 -9.72 -1.66
C GLY A 87 9.33 -9.01 -0.51
N PRO A 88 10.05 -8.21 0.28
CA PRO A 88 9.42 -7.29 1.21
C PRO A 88 8.64 -6.21 0.45
N PHE A 89 7.79 -5.47 1.15
CA PHE A 89 7.14 -4.29 0.61
C PHE A 89 6.98 -3.22 1.69
N ALA A 90 6.79 -1.97 1.25
CA ALA A 90 6.53 -0.86 2.14
C ALA A 90 5.24 -0.12 1.76
N LEU A 91 4.55 0.41 2.77
CA LEU A 91 3.37 1.23 2.63
C LEU A 91 3.64 2.57 3.33
N LEU A 92 3.74 3.64 2.56
CA LEU A 92 3.90 4.98 3.08
C LEU A 92 2.63 5.75 2.78
N TYR A 93 2.04 6.41 3.76
CA TYR A 93 0.84 7.19 3.55
C TYR A 93 0.85 8.47 4.35
N GLN A 94 0.20 9.50 3.79
CA GLN A 94 0.09 10.82 4.40
C GLN A 94 -1.06 11.62 3.78
N PRO A 95 -1.54 12.68 4.44
CA PRO A 95 -2.49 13.60 3.84
C PRO A 95 -1.93 14.28 2.58
N CYS A 96 -2.73 14.32 1.52
CA CYS A 96 -2.40 15.05 0.30
C CYS A 96 -2.52 16.56 0.55
N GLN A 97 -1.41 17.28 0.44
CA GLN A 97 -1.38 18.74 0.64
C GLN A 97 -1.93 19.53 -0.56
N ALA A 98 -2.10 18.88 -1.71
CA ALA A 98 -2.59 19.52 -2.93
C ALA A 98 -4.13 19.51 -2.95
N PRO A 99 -4.81 20.67 -2.79
CA PRO A 99 -6.27 20.72 -2.84
C PRO A 99 -6.82 20.57 -4.27
N ARG A 100 -5.94 20.64 -5.28
CA ARG A 100 -6.24 20.48 -6.69
C ARG A 100 -5.04 19.92 -7.45
N PHE A 101 -5.29 19.06 -8.42
CA PHE A 101 -4.28 18.58 -9.37
C PHE A 101 -4.92 18.15 -10.69
N GLU A 102 -4.10 18.06 -11.73
CA GLU A 102 -4.52 17.53 -13.03
C GLU A 102 -4.21 16.04 -13.10
N ALA A 103 -5.11 15.29 -13.73
CA ALA A 103 -4.94 13.86 -13.99
C ALA A 103 -5.41 13.52 -15.40
N LEU A 104 -4.83 12.48 -16.00
CA LEU A 104 -5.29 11.92 -17.26
C LEU A 104 -6.21 10.74 -16.97
N VAL A 105 -7.47 10.83 -17.36
CA VAL A 105 -8.42 9.74 -17.17
C VAL A 105 -8.18 8.69 -18.24
N GLN A 106 -7.94 7.44 -17.82
CA GLN A 106 -7.67 6.30 -18.72
C GLN A 106 -8.91 5.45 -19.02
N HIS A 107 -9.98 5.59 -18.24
CA HIS A 107 -11.24 4.85 -18.39
C HIS A 107 -12.45 5.75 -18.14
N ASP A 108 -13.56 5.53 -18.87
CA ASP A 108 -14.78 6.35 -18.76
C ASP A 108 -15.34 6.36 -17.32
N PRO A 109 -15.22 7.47 -16.56
CA PRO A 109 -15.67 7.52 -15.17
C PRO A 109 -17.20 7.55 -15.09
N TYR A 110 -17.88 7.75 -16.21
CA TYR A 110 -19.34 7.69 -16.33
C TYR A 110 -19.87 6.30 -16.71
N ALA A 111 -18.99 5.33 -16.95
CA ALA A 111 -19.33 3.93 -17.27
C ALA A 111 -20.37 3.77 -18.41
N ARG A 112 -20.31 4.60 -19.46
CA ARG A 112 -21.35 4.64 -20.52
C ARG A 112 -21.23 3.53 -21.57
N GLY A 113 -20.14 2.76 -21.55
CA GLY A 113 -19.90 1.68 -22.53
C GLY A 113 -19.63 2.18 -23.96
N LEU A 114 -19.25 3.45 -24.12
CA LEU A 114 -18.87 4.06 -25.40
C LEU A 114 -17.36 3.98 -25.61
N PRO A 115 -16.86 4.07 -26.87
CA PRO A 115 -15.44 4.32 -27.12
C PRO A 115 -14.95 5.51 -26.30
N PHE A 116 -13.80 5.35 -25.66
CA PHE A 116 -13.25 6.31 -24.72
C PHE A 116 -11.88 6.77 -25.20
N ASP A 117 -11.74 8.09 -25.37
CA ASP A 117 -10.45 8.73 -25.60
C ASP A 117 -9.96 9.36 -24.28
N PRO A 118 -8.73 9.07 -23.83
CA PRO A 118 -8.19 9.68 -22.62
C PRO A 118 -8.20 11.21 -22.68
N TYR A 119 -8.64 11.85 -21.60
CA TYR A 119 -8.71 13.31 -21.50
C TYR A 119 -8.25 13.82 -20.13
N PRO A 120 -7.66 15.02 -20.07
CA PRO A 120 -7.27 15.63 -18.80
C PRO A 120 -8.49 16.04 -18.01
N VAL A 121 -8.41 15.86 -16.69
CA VAL A 121 -9.38 16.37 -15.72
C VAL A 121 -8.67 17.15 -14.63
N ILE A 122 -9.40 18.07 -14.00
CA ILE A 122 -8.99 18.69 -12.76
C ILE A 122 -9.70 17.95 -11.64
N VAL A 123 -8.93 17.37 -10.72
CA VAL A 123 -9.45 16.82 -9.48
C VAL A 123 -9.45 17.93 -8.44
N VAL A 124 -10.63 18.16 -7.85
CA VAL A 124 -10.80 19.07 -6.71
C VAL A 124 -11.45 18.28 -5.60
N ALA A 125 -10.72 18.10 -4.49
CA ALA A 125 -11.19 17.32 -3.36
C ALA A 125 -10.58 17.84 -2.07
N THR A 126 -11.26 17.55 -0.97
CA THR A 126 -10.75 17.72 0.39
C THR A 126 -10.54 16.35 1.00
N ASP A 127 -9.64 16.25 1.99
CA ASP A 127 -9.41 15.01 2.74
C ASP A 127 -8.94 13.85 1.84
N LEU A 128 -7.97 14.14 0.96
CA LEU A 128 -7.27 13.10 0.21
C LEU A 128 -6.06 12.60 0.99
N SER A 129 -5.79 11.30 0.88
CA SER A 129 -4.52 10.69 1.30
C SER A 129 -3.75 10.20 0.08
N LEU A 130 -2.43 10.38 0.13
CA LEU A 130 -1.46 9.75 -0.76
C LEU A 130 -0.96 8.46 -0.12
N ILE A 131 -0.88 7.39 -0.89
CA ILE A 131 -0.32 6.11 -0.46
C ILE A 131 0.73 5.70 -1.49
N THR A 132 1.98 5.57 -1.09
CA THR A 132 3.06 4.97 -1.87
C THR A 132 3.24 3.53 -1.43
N ILE A 133 3.09 2.61 -2.39
CA ILE A 133 3.37 1.19 -2.23
C ILE A 133 4.72 0.93 -2.88
N VAL A 134 5.68 0.42 -2.12
CA VAL A 134 6.99 0.04 -2.65
C VAL A 134 7.08 -1.47 -2.70
N THR A 135 7.32 -2.02 -3.88
CA THR A 135 7.44 -3.47 -4.12
C THR A 135 8.73 -3.78 -4.89
N PRO A 136 9.14 -5.05 -5.02
CA PRO A 136 10.36 -5.40 -5.76
C PRO A 136 10.34 -4.95 -7.22
N ASP A 137 9.19 -5.07 -7.87
CA ASP A 137 9.00 -4.73 -9.29
C ASP A 137 7.55 -4.25 -9.55
N GLY A 138 7.21 -3.83 -10.78
CA GLY A 138 5.87 -3.31 -11.09
C GLY A 138 4.87 -4.33 -11.65
N ASP A 139 5.33 -5.47 -12.18
CA ASP A 139 4.55 -6.30 -13.11
C ASP A 139 4.37 -7.76 -12.64
N SER A 140 5.09 -8.18 -11.61
CA SER A 140 5.00 -9.53 -11.07
C SER A 140 3.65 -9.77 -10.39
N GLU A 141 3.25 -11.04 -10.38
CA GLU A 141 2.04 -11.48 -9.67
C GLU A 141 2.07 -11.07 -8.20
N PHE A 142 3.25 -11.10 -7.58
CA PHE A 142 3.45 -10.65 -6.20
C PHE A 142 3.15 -9.16 -6.04
N SER A 143 3.83 -8.28 -6.79
CA SER A 143 3.62 -6.83 -6.68
C SER A 143 2.18 -6.44 -6.98
N GLN A 144 1.59 -7.03 -8.02
CA GLN A 144 0.19 -6.80 -8.37
C GLN A 144 -0.76 -7.29 -7.27
N SER A 145 -0.48 -8.41 -6.60
CA SER A 145 -1.30 -8.88 -5.48
C SER A 145 -1.26 -7.94 -4.26
N VAL A 146 -0.10 -7.34 -3.95
CA VAL A 146 0.05 -6.32 -2.90
C VAL A 146 -0.77 -5.08 -3.27
N ILE A 147 -0.56 -4.54 -4.47
CA ILE A 147 -1.25 -3.33 -4.96
C ILE A 147 -2.77 -3.53 -4.94
N ASN A 148 -3.26 -4.64 -5.52
CA ASN A 148 -4.68 -4.94 -5.58
C ASN A 148 -5.28 -5.21 -4.19
N GLY A 149 -4.52 -5.80 -3.27
CA GLY A 149 -4.93 -5.99 -1.88
C GLY A 149 -5.15 -4.66 -1.15
N VAL A 150 -4.24 -3.70 -1.33
CA VAL A 150 -4.40 -2.35 -0.78
C VAL A 150 -5.61 -1.64 -1.39
N ILE A 151 -5.77 -1.69 -2.73
CA ILE A 151 -6.93 -1.12 -3.42
C ILE A 151 -8.24 -1.72 -2.88
N ALA A 152 -8.31 -3.04 -2.72
CA ALA A 152 -9.49 -3.71 -2.18
C ALA A 152 -9.82 -3.24 -0.77
N ALA A 153 -8.82 -3.09 0.10
CA ALA A 153 -9.00 -2.61 1.47
C ALA A 153 -9.45 -1.13 1.55
N LEU A 154 -9.05 -0.31 0.56
CA LEU A 154 -9.48 1.08 0.41
C LEU A 154 -10.94 1.21 -0.04
N VAL A 155 -11.40 0.32 -0.92
CA VAL A 155 -12.78 0.33 -1.43
C VAL A 155 -13.77 -0.19 -0.38
N GLN A 156 -13.34 -1.06 0.53
CA GLN A 156 -14.16 -1.53 1.64
C GLN A 156 -14.41 -0.40 2.64
N GLN A 157 -15.61 0.19 2.62
CA GLN A 157 -16.00 1.24 3.56
C GLN A 157 -16.20 0.69 4.99
N GLU A 158 -15.86 1.52 5.98
CA GLU A 158 -16.25 1.27 7.37
C GLU A 158 -17.79 1.21 7.47
N GLY A 159 -18.33 0.03 7.78
CA GLY A 159 -19.76 -0.16 8.05
C GLY A 159 -20.57 -0.90 6.98
N GLN A 160 -19.96 -1.39 5.90
CA GLN A 160 -20.66 -2.30 4.97
C GLN A 160 -20.28 -3.76 5.26
N PRO A 161 -21.24 -4.64 5.61
CA PRO A 161 -20.96 -6.07 5.72
C PRO A 161 -20.57 -6.60 4.34
N ALA A 162 -19.63 -7.53 4.30
CA ALA A 162 -19.27 -8.25 3.08
C ALA A 162 -20.53 -8.88 2.45
N PRO A 163 -20.66 -8.88 1.11
CA PRO A 163 -21.74 -9.58 0.43
C PRO A 163 -21.74 -11.08 0.72
#